data_AF-A0A1V3C8R9-F1
#
_entry.id   AF-A0A1V3C8R9-F1
#
_cell.length_a   1.000
_cell.length_b   1.000
_cell.length_c   1.000
_cell.angle_alpha   90.00
_cell.angle_beta   90.00
_cell.angle_gamma   90.00
#
_symmetry.space_group_name_H-M   'P 1'
#
loop_
_entity.id
_entity.type
_entity.pdbx_description
1 polymer ?
#
loop_
_entity_poly.entity_id
_entity_poly.type
_entity_poly.pdbx_seq_one_letter_code
_entity_poly.pdbx_strand_id
1 'polypeptide(L)'
;MRNRDGGALSTRAANTAVSELGAAAGIGPADNGEAFGPHVLRHTFGTDLVRGRGEVATAPVDVVLVAELMGHAGLNTTRRYTLPTEVDKTRALDALTTDL
;
A
#
# COMPACT_ATOMS: atom_id res chain seq x y z
N MET A 1 -20.19 3.17 7.54
CA MET A 1 -20.52 1.73 7.48
C MET A 1 -21.18 1.34 8.80
N ARG A 2 -22.38 0.74 8.78
CA ARG A 2 -23.12 0.36 10.00
C ARG A 2 -23.07 -1.16 10.19
N ASN A 3 -23.13 -1.62 11.43
CA ASN A 3 -23.30 -3.04 11.74
C ASN A 3 -24.76 -3.47 11.50
N ARG A 4 -25.04 -4.77 11.64
CA ARG A 4 -26.40 -5.33 11.48
C ARG A 4 -27.43 -4.74 12.45
N ASP A 5 -26.96 -4.23 13.58
CA ASP A 5 -27.77 -3.63 14.64
C ASP A 5 -27.95 -2.11 14.46
N GLY A 6 -27.51 -1.55 13.33
CA GLY A 6 -27.62 -0.13 13.00
C GLY A 6 -26.59 0.78 13.68
N GLY A 7 -25.73 0.26 14.55
CA GLY A 7 -24.60 0.96 15.18
C GLY A 7 -23.39 1.12 14.26
N ALA A 8 -22.36 1.82 14.74
CA ALA A 8 -21.09 1.92 14.01
C ALA A 8 -20.36 0.57 13.96
N LEU A 9 -19.74 0.25 12.82
CA LEU A 9 -18.89 -0.92 12.72
C LEU A 9 -17.63 -0.73 13.59
N SER A 10 -17.34 -1.69 14.46
CA SER A 10 -16.13 -1.65 15.28
C SER A 10 -14.89 -2.04 14.46
N THR A 11 -13.72 -1.55 14.87
CA THR A 11 -12.43 -1.95 14.29
C THR A 11 -12.25 -3.47 14.28
N ARG A 12 -12.66 -4.14 15.35
CA ARG A 12 -12.58 -5.60 15.46
C ARG A 12 -13.47 -6.30 14.44
N ALA A 13 -14.70 -5.82 14.26
CA ALA A 13 -15.63 -6.39 13.30
C ALA A 13 -15.13 -6.17 11.85
N ALA A 14 -14.60 -4.99 11.54
CA ALA A 14 -13.97 -4.72 10.25
C ALA A 14 -12.76 -5.63 9.98
N ASN A 15 -11.88 -5.80 10.98
CA ASN A 15 -10.74 -6.71 10.87
C ASN A 15 -11.20 -8.16 10.63
N THR A 16 -12.19 -8.62 11.40
CA THR A 16 -12.73 -9.98 11.26
C THR A 16 -13.26 -10.23 9.86
N ALA A 17 -14.11 -9.33 9.35
CA ALA A 17 -14.68 -9.45 8.01
C ALA A 17 -13.59 -9.50 6.92
N VAL A 18 -12.58 -8.63 7.00
CA VAL A 18 -11.47 -8.63 6.04
C VAL A 18 -10.63 -9.90 6.14
N SER A 19 -10.29 -10.35 7.34
CA SER A 19 -9.51 -11.58 7.54
C SER A 19 -10.26 -12.83 7.07
N GLU A 20 -11.57 -12.93 7.29
CA GLU A 20 -12.41 -14.02 6.78
C GLU A 20 -12.45 -14.04 5.24
N LEU A 21 -12.60 -12.88 4.61
CA LEU A 21 -12.53 -12.76 3.14
C LEU A 21 -11.16 -13.18 2.60
N GLY A 22 -10.07 -12.78 3.26
CA GLY A 22 -8.73 -13.19 2.89
C GLY A 22 -8.54 -14.71 2.98
N ALA A 23 -9.00 -15.32 4.07
CA ALA A 23 -8.95 -16.77 4.25
C ALA A 23 -9.77 -17.51 3.18
N ALA A 24 -10.99 -17.03 2.88
CA ALA A 24 -11.84 -17.59 1.84
C ALA A 24 -11.22 -17.49 0.43
N ALA A 25 -10.44 -16.42 0.18
CA ALA A 25 -9.70 -16.22 -1.05
C ALA A 25 -8.35 -16.97 -1.10
N GLY A 26 -7.98 -17.71 -0.04
CA GLY A 26 -6.70 -18.40 0.05
C GLY A 26 -5.48 -17.48 0.23
N ILE A 27 -5.70 -16.25 0.70
CA ILE A 27 -4.63 -15.27 0.95
C ILE A 27 -3.96 -15.58 2.28
N GLY A 28 -2.67 -15.92 2.21
CA GLY A 28 -1.83 -16.18 3.38
C GLY A 28 -1.30 -14.91 4.06
N PRO A 29 -0.43 -15.06 5.07
CA PRO A 29 0.31 -13.94 5.66
C PRO A 29 1.12 -13.18 4.60
N ALA A 30 1.38 -11.90 4.86
CA ALA A 30 2.28 -11.10 4.04
C ALA A 30 3.73 -11.62 4.11
N ASP A 31 4.57 -11.17 3.19
CA ASP A 31 5.98 -11.60 3.06
C ASP A 31 6.81 -11.43 4.35
N ASN A 32 6.42 -10.48 5.21
CA ASN A 32 7.04 -10.22 6.51
C ASN A 32 6.47 -11.08 7.66
N GLY A 33 5.57 -12.01 7.37
CA GLY A 33 4.86 -12.85 8.35
C GLY A 33 3.66 -12.17 9.03
N GLU A 34 3.29 -10.94 8.64
CA GLU A 34 2.10 -10.26 9.18
C GLU A 34 0.82 -10.95 8.71
N ALA A 35 -0.10 -11.21 9.63
CA ALA A 35 -1.38 -11.82 9.30
C ALA A 35 -2.22 -10.92 8.37
N PHE A 36 -2.93 -11.52 7.41
CA PHE A 36 -3.77 -10.78 6.49
C PHE A 36 -4.89 -10.03 7.24
N GLY A 37 -5.04 -8.74 6.91
CA GLY A 37 -6.02 -7.85 7.52
C GLY A 37 -6.00 -6.45 6.90
N PRO A 38 -6.80 -5.52 7.45
CA PRO A 38 -6.93 -4.15 6.91
C PRO A 38 -5.59 -3.41 6.81
N HIS A 39 -4.65 -3.68 7.71
CA HIS A 39 -3.34 -3.04 7.71
C HIS A 39 -2.46 -3.50 6.54
N VAL A 40 -2.49 -4.80 6.22
CA VAL A 40 -1.83 -5.35 5.02
C VAL A 40 -2.41 -4.71 3.76
N LEU A 41 -3.74 -4.61 3.64
CA LEU A 41 -4.38 -3.93 2.50
C LEU A 41 -3.98 -2.47 2.38
N ARG A 42 -3.84 -1.76 3.50
CA ARG A 42 -3.34 -0.38 3.52
C ARG A 42 -1.89 -0.29 3.04
N HIS A 43 -1.05 -1.27 3.36
CA HIS A 43 0.30 -1.37 2.80
C HIS A 43 0.30 -1.66 1.30
N THR A 44 -0.57 -2.55 0.84
CA THR A 44 -0.76 -2.84 -0.60
C THR A 44 -1.17 -1.57 -1.35
N PHE A 45 -2.17 -0.85 -0.85
CA PHE A 45 -2.62 0.43 -1.43
C PHE A 45 -1.48 1.44 -1.57
N GLY A 46 -0.69 1.67 -0.52
CA GLY A 46 0.46 2.59 -0.59
C GLY A 46 1.54 2.13 -1.58
N THR A 47 1.77 0.83 -1.68
CA THR A 47 2.75 0.23 -2.60
C THR A 47 2.30 0.37 -4.05
N ASP A 48 1.03 0.10 -4.33
CA ASP A 48 0.44 0.15 -5.66
C ASP A 48 0.42 1.57 -6.22
N LEU A 49 0.05 2.56 -5.39
CA LEU A 49 0.11 3.96 -5.77
C LEU A 49 1.54 4.40 -6.12
N VAL A 50 2.50 4.18 -5.21
CA VAL A 50 3.90 4.63 -5.43
C VAL A 50 4.51 3.98 -6.66
N ARG A 51 4.18 2.72 -6.93
CA ARG A 51 4.83 1.95 -8.00
C ARG A 51 4.01 1.89 -9.29
N GLY A 52 2.82 2.48 -9.33
CA GLY A 52 1.92 2.43 -10.49
C GLY A 52 1.54 1.00 -10.87
N ARG A 53 1.16 0.19 -9.88
CA ARG A 53 0.82 -1.23 -10.06
C ARG A 53 -0.64 -1.50 -9.70
N GLY A 54 -1.10 -2.68 -10.10
CA GLY A 54 -2.45 -3.14 -9.79
C GLY A 54 -3.52 -2.37 -10.54
N GLU A 55 -4.76 -2.50 -10.07
CA GLU A 55 -5.93 -1.84 -10.68
C GLU A 55 -6.13 -0.42 -10.16
N VAL A 56 -5.45 -0.05 -9.06
CA VAL A 56 -5.66 1.21 -8.33
C VAL A 56 -4.90 2.38 -8.98
N ALA A 57 -3.77 2.13 -9.65
CA ALA A 57 -2.98 3.16 -10.30
C ALA A 57 -2.35 2.67 -11.61
N THR A 58 -2.57 3.40 -12.70
CA THR A 58 -1.99 3.10 -14.02
C THR A 58 -0.58 3.70 -14.21
N ALA A 59 -0.14 4.55 -13.30
CA ALA A 59 1.18 5.19 -13.30
C ALA A 59 1.63 5.48 -11.86
N PRO A 60 2.95 5.59 -11.60
CA PRO A 60 3.47 5.98 -10.29
C PRO A 60 2.89 7.30 -9.79
N VAL A 61 2.45 7.33 -8.54
CA VAL A 61 1.89 8.50 -7.86
C VAL A 61 2.96 9.14 -6.97
N ASP A 62 2.98 10.47 -6.94
CA ASP A 62 3.89 11.26 -6.11
C ASP A 62 3.83 10.86 -4.61
N VAL A 63 4.99 10.71 -3.98
CA VAL A 63 5.10 10.20 -2.60
C VAL A 63 4.44 11.11 -1.56
N VAL A 64 4.39 12.42 -1.81
CA VAL A 64 3.72 13.39 -0.92
C VAL A 64 2.21 13.18 -1.03
N LEU A 65 1.70 13.05 -2.25
CA LEU A 65 0.28 12.76 -2.47
C LEU A 65 -0.13 11.41 -1.86
N VAL A 66 0.70 10.37 -1.98
CA VAL A 66 0.44 9.08 -1.30
C VAL A 66 0.40 9.26 0.21
N ALA A 67 1.31 10.05 0.79
CA ALA A 67 1.31 10.33 2.23
C ALA A 67 0.01 11.02 2.69
N GLU A 68 -0.48 11.99 1.92
CA GLU A 68 -1.75 12.68 2.18
C GLU A 68 -2.94 11.72 2.11
N LEU A 69 -3.05 10.92 1.04
CA LEU A 69 -4.13 9.94 0.87
C LEU A 69 -4.16 8.90 1.99
N MET A 70 -2.98 8.52 2.48
CA MET A 70 -2.89 7.61 3.61
C MET A 70 -3.13 8.33 4.94
N GLY A 71 -3.02 9.66 5.02
CA GLY A 71 -3.11 10.39 6.29
C GLY A 71 -1.87 10.21 7.17
N HIS A 72 -0.70 10.13 6.56
CA HIS A 72 0.57 10.10 7.30
C HIS A 72 1.01 11.50 7.70
N ALA A 73 1.36 11.67 8.97
CA ALA A 73 1.89 12.95 9.48
C ALA A 73 3.30 13.29 8.98
N GLY A 74 4.01 12.35 8.35
CA GLY A 74 5.35 12.58 7.83
C GLY A 74 5.76 11.57 6.76
N LEU A 75 6.61 12.03 5.84
CA LEU A 75 7.04 11.26 4.67
C LEU A 75 7.88 10.03 5.03
N ASN A 76 8.53 10.01 6.20
CA ASN A 76 9.29 8.85 6.65
C ASN A 76 8.44 7.59 6.76
N THR A 77 7.15 7.71 7.11
CA THR A 77 6.21 6.58 7.15
C THR A 77 5.89 6.06 5.75
N THR A 78 5.80 6.95 4.77
CA THR A 78 5.51 6.61 3.36
C THR A 78 6.74 6.10 2.60
N ARG A 79 7.95 6.49 3.03
CA ARG A 79 9.23 6.08 2.42
C ARG A 79 9.38 4.58 2.26
N ARG A 80 8.75 3.76 3.12
CA ARG A 80 8.81 2.29 3.00
C ARG A 80 8.28 1.76 1.67
N TYR A 81 7.42 2.51 0.97
CA TYR A 81 6.87 2.08 -0.33
C TYR A 81 7.75 2.49 -1.52
N THR A 82 8.71 3.41 -1.32
CA THR A 82 9.53 3.99 -2.38
C THR A 82 10.87 3.30 -2.60
N LEU A 83 11.19 2.25 -1.85
CA LEU A 83 12.51 1.59 -1.85
C LEU A 83 12.97 1.31 -3.29
N PRO A 84 13.95 2.10 -3.81
CA PRO A 84 14.40 1.99 -5.20
C PRO A 84 15.11 0.67 -5.42
N THR A 85 14.82 0.02 -6.54
CA THR A 85 15.60 -1.15 -6.98
C THR A 85 16.93 -0.70 -7.57
N GLU A 86 17.87 -1.63 -7.73
CA GLU A 86 19.13 -1.33 -8.46
C GLU A 86 18.84 -0.87 -9.90
N VAL A 87 17.81 -1.42 -10.55
CA VAL A 87 17.37 -0.98 -11.87
C VAL A 87 16.91 0.48 -11.87
N ASP A 88 16.20 0.91 -10.82
CA ASP A 88 15.76 2.29 -10.70
C ASP A 88 16.94 3.25 -10.53
N LYS A 89 17.98 2.82 -9.78
CA LYS A 89 19.22 3.58 -9.63
C LYS A 89 19.98 3.67 -10.94
N THR A 90 20.16 2.56 -11.66
CA THR A 90 20.82 2.55 -12.97
C THR A 90 20.09 3.46 -13.96
N ARG A 91 18.77 3.33 -14.09
CA ARG A 91 17.97 4.19 -14.97
C ARG A 91 18.12 5.68 -14.63
N ALA A 92 18.15 6.01 -13.33
CA ALA A 92 18.37 7.38 -12.89
C ALA A 92 19.77 7.90 -13.29
N LEU A 93 20.81 7.07 -13.19
CA LEU A 93 22.17 7.43 -13.62
C LEU A 93 22.29 7.57 -15.14
N ASP A 94 21.65 6.68 -15.90
CA ASP A 94 21.63 6.73 -17.37
C ASP A 94 20.94 8.01 -17.87
N ALA A 95 19.88 8.44 -17.19
CA ALA A 95 19.18 9.69 -17.51
C ALA A 95 20.05 10.95 -17.25
N LEU A 96 21.04 10.87 -16.37
CA LEU A 96 21.99 11.96 -16.12
C LEU A 96 23.10 12.03 -17.17
N THR A 97 23.34 10.96 -17.92
CA THR A 97 24.50 10.81 -18.81
C THR A 97 24.21 11.08 -20.29
N THR A 98 23.07 11.69 -20.62
CA THR A 98 22.78 12.15 -21.98
C THR A 98 23.08 13.64 -22.12
N ASP A 99 24.36 13.97 -22.26
CA ASP A 99 24.85 15.16 -22.95
C ASP A 99 26.34 14.95 -23.26
N LEU A 100 26.62 14.17 -24.30
CA LEU A 100 27.78 14.31 -25.21
C LEU A 100 27.37 13.87 -26.62
#